data_AF-A0A1B6I3K3-F1
#
_entry.id   AF-A0A1B6I3K3-F1
#
_cell.length_a   1.000
_cell.length_b   1.000
_cell.length_c   1.000
_cell.angle_alpha   90.00
_cell.angle_beta   90.00
_cell.angle_gamma   90.00
#
_symmetry.space_group_name_H-M   'P 1'
#
loop_
_entity.id
_entity.type
_entity.pdbx_description
1 polymer ?
#
loop_
_entity_poly.entity_id
_entity_poly.type
_entity_poly.pdbx_seq_one_letter_code
_entity_poly.pdbx_strand_id
1 'polypeptide(L)'
;FNQVSIVAIQLIGDEVGKGEENNNGHTDHNLLPGGQGSLSSACDDLAFEMYVDKDVARIIRLLEQRKHQAVQDERFEYARKLKSAMVELRAAGERLGKLEIGKKQAIMHEDYSKAKKKKAQMDEYRKEV
;
A
#
# COMPACT_ATOMS: atom_id res chain seq x y z
N PHE A 1 -49.02 35.21 6.57
CA PHE A 1 -47.59 34.85 6.66
C PHE A 1 -47.24 34.02 5.44
N ASN A 2 -46.41 34.55 4.54
CA ASN A 2 -46.00 33.86 3.31
C ASN A 2 -44.53 33.45 3.50
N GLN A 3 -44.28 32.18 3.83
CA GLN A 3 -42.92 31.68 4.01
C GLN A 3 -42.38 31.21 2.66
N VAL A 4 -41.23 31.74 2.28
CA VAL A 4 -40.45 31.31 1.11
C VAL A 4 -39.16 30.69 1.63
N SER A 5 -38.79 29.53 1.10
CA SER A 5 -37.54 28.82 1.42
C SER A 5 -36.64 28.75 0.19
N ILE A 6 -35.33 28.88 0.39
CA ILE A 6 -34.32 28.75 -0.65
C ILE A 6 -33.67 27.37 -0.53
N VAL A 7 -33.57 26.66 -1.65
CA VAL A 7 -32.86 25.39 -1.75
C VAL A 7 -31.73 25.56 -2.77
N ALA A 8 -30.51 25.23 -2.37
CA ALA A 8 -29.37 25.13 -3.29
C ALA A 8 -29.26 23.69 -3.79
N ILE A 9 -29.20 23.52 -5.10
CA ILE A 9 -28.99 22.22 -5.75
C ILE A 9 -27.60 22.27 -6.40
N GLN A 10 -26.67 21.44 -5.94
CA GLN A 10 -25.37 21.30 -6.55
C GLN A 10 -25.45 20.26 -7.67
N LEU A 11 -25.42 20.72 -8.91
CA LEU A 11 -25.26 19.86 -10.08
C LEU A 11 -23.77 19.78 -10.40
N ILE A 12 -23.12 18.66 -10.08
CA ILE A 12 -21.81 18.32 -10.64
C ILE A 12 -22.11 17.41 -11.83
N GLY A 13 -21.91 17.91 -13.04
CA GLY A 13 -21.91 17.09 -14.25
C GLY A 13 -20.49 16.59 -14.51
N ASP A 14 -20.31 15.28 -14.67
CA ASP A 14 -19.06 14.74 -15.18
C ASP A 14 -19.03 14.94 -16.70
N GLU A 15 -18.02 15.64 -17.18
CA GLU A 15 -17.77 15.84 -18.61
C GLU A 15 -17.28 14.52 -19.21
N VAL A 16 -18.11 13.89 -20.03
CA VAL A 16 -17.68 12.73 -20.82
C VAL A 16 -16.70 13.20 -21.89
N GLY A 17 -15.43 12.99 -21.59
CA GLY A 17 -14.36 12.83 -22.56
C GLY A 17 -13.54 14.08 -22.85
N LYS A 18 -12.31 14.09 -22.35
CA LYS A 18 -11.09 13.84 -23.15
C LYS A 18 -9.89 13.78 -22.21
N GLY A 19 -8.97 12.89 -22.54
CA GLY A 19 -7.86 12.52 -21.68
C GLY A 19 -6.79 13.59 -21.51
N GLU A 20 -5.73 13.11 -20.84
CA GLU A 20 -4.40 13.69 -20.67
C GLU A 20 -4.12 14.30 -19.30
N GLU A 21 -3.40 13.48 -18.51
CA GLU A 21 -2.20 13.82 -17.75
C GLU A 21 -2.20 15.12 -16.91
N ASN A 22 -2.31 15.00 -15.59
CA ASN A 22 -1.24 15.39 -14.65
C ASN A 22 -1.65 15.30 -13.16
N ASN A 23 -0.63 15.05 -12.34
CA ASN A 23 -0.60 14.87 -10.88
C ASN A 23 -1.47 15.85 -10.06
N ASN A 24 -2.21 15.34 -9.07
CA ASN A 24 -2.09 15.78 -7.66
C ASN A 24 -2.96 14.96 -6.72
N GLY A 25 -2.44 14.68 -5.51
CA GLY A 25 -3.10 13.88 -4.50
C GLY A 25 -4.38 14.52 -3.95
N HIS A 26 -5.43 13.70 -3.84
CA HIS A 26 -6.40 13.82 -2.76
C HIS A 26 -6.80 12.42 -2.31
N THR A 27 -6.52 12.14 -1.04
CA THR A 27 -6.92 10.92 -0.33
C THR A 27 -8.42 10.98 -0.09
N ASP A 28 -9.21 10.34 -0.95
CA ASP A 28 -10.61 10.05 -0.65
C ASP A 28 -10.86 8.55 -0.68
N HIS A 29 -10.97 8.02 0.53
CA HIS A 29 -11.25 6.65 0.86
C HIS A 29 -12.73 6.36 0.55
N ASN A 30 -13.08 6.02 -0.69
CA ASN A 30 -14.43 5.57 -1.02
C ASN A 30 -14.42 4.20 -1.70
N LEU A 31 -14.83 3.18 -0.94
CA LEU A 31 -15.04 1.81 -1.36
C LEU A 31 -16.39 1.73 -2.10
N LEU A 32 -16.35 1.64 -3.44
CA LEU A 32 -17.48 1.21 -4.26
C LEU A 32 -17.06 0.03 -5.15
N PRO A 33 -17.88 -1.04 -5.26
CA PRO A 33 -17.51 -2.23 -5.99
C PRO A 33 -17.92 -2.09 -7.46
N GLY A 34 -16.94 -2.00 -8.36
CA GLY A 34 -17.17 -2.16 -9.80
C GLY A 34 -16.79 -0.94 -10.65
N GLY A 35 -15.50 -0.74 -10.87
CA GLY A 35 -14.99 0.19 -11.87
C GLY A 35 -13.52 -0.07 -12.15
N GLN A 36 -13.18 -0.43 -13.39
CA GLN A 36 -11.80 -0.71 -13.85
C GLN A 36 -10.94 0.56 -14.04
N GLY A 37 -11.05 1.56 -13.15
CA GLY A 37 -10.01 2.59 -13.03
C GLY A 37 -8.92 2.04 -12.13
N SER A 38 -7.64 2.24 -12.46
CA SER A 38 -6.47 1.78 -11.69
C SER A 38 -6.65 1.99 -10.19
N LEU A 39 -7.25 1.02 -9.51
CA LEU A 39 -7.36 0.98 -8.07
C LEU A 39 -5.94 0.79 -7.59
N SER A 40 -5.27 1.89 -7.28
CA SER A 40 -4.02 1.85 -6.52
C SER A 40 -4.33 0.98 -5.31
N SER A 41 -3.81 -0.25 -5.32
CA SER A 41 -3.99 -1.18 -4.23
C SER A 41 -3.45 -0.51 -2.98
N ALA A 42 -3.88 -0.89 -1.78
CA ALA A 42 -3.21 -0.45 -0.55
C ALA A 42 -1.71 -0.85 -0.48
N CYS A 43 -1.22 -1.57 -1.50
CA CYS A 43 0.18 -1.92 -1.73
C CYS A 43 0.88 -1.04 -2.80
N ASP A 44 0.17 -0.06 -3.36
CA ASP A 44 0.64 0.86 -4.40
C ASP A 44 0.74 2.30 -3.88
N ASP A 45 0.53 2.51 -2.56
CA ASP A 45 0.84 3.79 -1.94
C ASP A 45 2.37 3.96 -1.76
N LEU A 46 2.83 5.19 -1.91
CA LEU A 46 4.26 5.52 -1.79
C LEU A 46 4.81 5.16 -0.40
N ALA A 47 3.97 5.25 0.64
CA ALA A 47 4.35 4.91 2.00
C ALA A 47 4.78 3.44 2.11
N PHE A 48 4.02 2.51 1.53
CA PHE A 48 4.40 1.10 1.49
C PHE A 48 5.69 0.89 0.69
N GLU A 49 5.84 1.53 -0.46
CA GLU A 49 7.06 1.39 -1.28
C GLU A 49 8.33 1.96 -0.62
N MET A 50 8.18 3.01 0.19
CA MET A 50 9.30 3.66 0.87
C MET A 50 9.72 2.92 2.15
N TYR A 51 8.78 2.36 2.90
CA TYR A 51 9.02 1.84 4.25
C TYR A 51 9.04 0.31 4.35
N VAL A 52 8.58 -0.41 3.33
CA VAL A 52 8.59 -1.87 3.31
C VAL A 52 9.73 -2.38 2.43
N ASP A 53 10.35 -3.49 2.83
CA ASP A 53 11.34 -4.18 2.00
C ASP A 53 10.78 -4.52 0.60
N LYS A 54 11.57 -4.25 -0.44
CA LYS A 54 11.13 -4.36 -1.84
C LYS A 54 10.77 -5.80 -2.26
N ASP A 55 11.47 -6.79 -1.72
CA ASP A 55 11.21 -8.18 -2.05
C ASP A 55 9.93 -8.65 -1.36
N VAL A 56 9.74 -8.26 -0.09
CA VAL A 56 8.49 -8.50 0.66
C VAL A 56 7.31 -7.81 -0.02
N ALA A 57 7.46 -6.55 -0.43
CA ALA A 57 6.43 -5.80 -1.16
C ALA A 57 6.00 -6.51 -2.45
N ARG A 58 6.97 -7.05 -3.22
CA ARG A 58 6.69 -7.84 -4.43
C ARG A 58 5.87 -9.09 -4.11
N ILE A 59 6.21 -9.81 -3.04
CA ILE A 59 5.48 -11.01 -2.61
C ILE A 59 4.05 -10.64 -2.20
N ILE A 60 3.87 -9.57 -1.42
CA ILE A 60 2.55 -9.11 -0.98
C ILE A 60 1.65 -8.78 -2.19
N ARG A 61 2.17 -8.13 -3.23
CA ARG A 61 1.42 -7.86 -4.47
C ARG A 61 0.96 -9.16 -5.16
N LEU A 62 1.82 -10.18 -5.20
CA LEU A 62 1.45 -11.49 -5.74
C LEU A 62 0.37 -12.17 -4.89
N LEU A 63 0.45 -12.07 -3.56
CA LEU A 63 -0.58 -12.60 -2.66
C LEU A 63 -1.91 -11.86 -2.83
N GLU A 64 -1.90 -10.55 -3.06
CA GLU A 64 -3.11 -9.78 -3.32
C GLU A 64 -3.81 -10.26 -4.61
N GLN A 65 -3.05 -10.50 -5.69
CA GLN A 65 -3.60 -11.05 -6.93
C GLN A 65 -4.24 -12.44 -6.68
N ARG A 66 -3.55 -13.32 -5.95
CA ARG A 66 -4.07 -14.65 -5.58
C ARG A 66 -5.29 -14.57 -4.68
N LYS A 67 -5.36 -13.59 -3.77
CA LYS A 67 -6.54 -13.35 -2.94
C LYS A 67 -7.73 -12.96 -3.80
N HIS A 68 -7.54 -12.06 -4.77
CA HIS A 68 -8.61 -11.68 -5.70
C HIS A 68 -9.12 -12.89 -6.49
N GLN A 69 -8.23 -13.73 -7.02
CA GLN A 69 -8.61 -14.98 -7.67
C GLN A 69 -9.38 -15.91 -6.72
N ALA A 70 -8.90 -16.10 -5.48
CA ALA A 70 -9.58 -16.92 -4.50
C ALA A 70 -10.99 -16.41 -4.13
N VAL A 71 -11.21 -15.08 -4.14
CA VAL A 71 -12.53 -14.49 -3.95
C VAL A 71 -13.44 -14.74 -5.15
N GLN A 72 -12.91 -14.63 -6.38
CA GLN A 72 -13.67 -14.93 -7.61
C GLN A 72 -14.05 -16.41 -7.70
N ASP A 73 -13.20 -17.30 -7.22
CA ASP A 73 -13.45 -18.74 -7.15
C ASP A 73 -14.32 -19.16 -5.94
N GLU A 74 -14.86 -18.20 -5.17
CA GLU A 74 -15.64 -18.43 -3.94
C GLU A 74 -14.89 -19.22 -2.84
N ARG A 75 -13.55 -19.26 -2.90
CA ARG A 75 -12.68 -19.90 -1.91
C ARG A 75 -12.36 -18.95 -0.76
N PHE A 76 -13.39 -18.53 -0.01
CA PHE A 76 -13.27 -17.48 1.00
C PHE A 76 -12.31 -17.80 2.15
N GLU A 77 -12.27 -19.05 2.63
CA GLU A 77 -11.32 -19.48 3.66
C GLU A 77 -9.87 -19.34 3.20
N TYR A 78 -9.59 -19.64 1.93
CA TYR A 78 -8.26 -19.46 1.35
C TYR A 78 -7.92 -17.97 1.19
N ALA A 79 -8.87 -17.15 0.72
CA ALA A 79 -8.70 -15.70 0.65
C ALA A 79 -8.41 -15.08 2.03
N ARG A 80 -9.07 -15.58 3.09
CA ARG A 80 -8.84 -15.13 4.48
C ARG A 80 -7.43 -15.49 4.95
N LYS A 81 -6.94 -16.70 4.66
CA LYS A 81 -5.55 -17.11 4.96
C LYS A 81 -4.53 -16.23 4.24
N LEU A 82 -4.75 -15.93 2.96
CA LEU A 82 -3.90 -15.02 2.19
C LEU A 82 -3.87 -13.61 2.81
N LYS A 83 -5.03 -13.08 3.21
CA LYS A 83 -5.12 -11.79 3.90
C LYS A 83 -4.32 -11.77 5.20
N SER A 84 -4.40 -12.82 6.03
CA SER A 84 -3.61 -12.93 7.27
C SER A 84 -2.11 -12.96 6.99
N ALA A 85 -1.68 -13.82 6.07
CA ALA A 85 -0.28 -13.95 5.68
C ALA A 85 0.31 -12.63 5.16
N MET A 86 -0.49 -11.86 4.40
CA MET A 86 -0.09 -10.54 3.92
C MET A 86 0.15 -9.52 5.05
N VAL A 87 -0.66 -9.55 6.12
CA VAL A 87 -0.49 -8.65 7.27
C VAL A 87 0.81 -8.98 8.01
N GLU A 88 1.07 -10.26 8.22
CA GLU A 88 2.30 -10.74 8.86
C GLU A 88 3.54 -10.39 8.03
N LEU A 89 3.48 -10.62 6.71
CA LEU A 89 4.53 -10.22 5.78
C LEU A 89 4.75 -8.70 5.78
N ARG A 90 3.69 -7.90 5.82
CA ARG A 90 3.83 -6.43 5.88
C ARG A 90 4.61 -6.00 7.12
N ALA A 91 4.27 -6.55 8.29
CA ALA A 91 4.98 -6.26 9.53
C ALA A 91 6.47 -6.66 9.47
N ALA A 92 6.78 -7.82 8.90
CA ALA A 92 8.16 -8.26 8.69
C ALA A 92 8.92 -7.32 7.71
N GLY A 93 8.28 -6.95 6.62
CA GLY A 93 8.84 -6.05 5.60
C GLY A 93 9.08 -4.64 6.13
N GLU A 94 8.20 -4.10 6.98
CA GLU A 94 8.41 -2.81 7.67
C GLU A 94 9.61 -2.86 8.61
N ARG A 95 9.80 -3.98 9.33
CA ARG A 95 10.96 -4.16 10.21
C ARG A 95 12.27 -4.16 9.41
N LEU A 96 12.29 -4.86 8.28
CA LEU A 96 13.42 -4.85 7.34
C LEU A 96 13.66 -3.44 6.77
N GLY A 97 12.61 -2.74 6.34
CA GLY A 97 12.71 -1.39 5.81
C GLY A 97 13.27 -0.39 6.82
N LYS A 98 12.85 -0.47 8.09
CA LYS A 98 13.42 0.34 9.20
C LYS A 98 14.92 0.10 9.39
N LEU A 99 15.36 -1.16 9.33
CA LEU A 99 16.79 -1.49 9.42
C LEU A 99 17.58 -0.94 8.23
N GLU A 100 17.02 -1.03 7.01
CA GLU A 100 17.64 -0.51 5.79
C GLU A 100 17.79 1.02 5.84
N ILE A 101 16.74 1.74 6.22
CA ILE A 101 16.78 3.20 6.41
C ILE A 101 17.82 3.57 7.46
N GLY A 102 17.80 2.89 8.61
CA GLY A 102 18.78 3.13 9.67
C GLY A 102 20.21 2.80 9.26
N LYS A 103 20.42 1.88 8.32
CA LYS A 103 21.74 1.53 7.77
C LYS A 103 22.22 2.65 6.86
N LYS A 104 21.36 3.12 5.94
CA LYS A 104 21.65 4.26 5.06
C LYS A 104 21.98 5.52 5.85
N GLN A 105 21.19 5.81 6.89
CA GLN A 105 21.45 6.94 7.78
C GLN A 105 22.81 6.83 8.47
N ALA A 106 23.18 5.64 8.97
CA ALA A 106 24.50 5.45 9.58
C ALA A 106 25.65 5.66 8.59
N ILE A 107 25.48 5.23 7.32
CA ILE A 107 26.45 5.49 6.25
C ILE A 107 26.57 7.00 5.97
N MET A 108 25.45 7.72 5.91
CA MET A 108 25.44 9.17 5.69
C MET A 108 26.17 9.95 6.80
N HIS A 109 26.19 9.42 8.02
CA HIS A 109 26.94 9.97 9.15
C HIS A 109 28.34 9.35 9.32
N GLU A 110 28.80 8.56 8.37
CA GLU A 110 30.11 7.87 8.39
C GLU A 110 30.31 6.91 9.59
N ASP A 111 29.22 6.51 10.25
CA ASP A 111 29.23 5.49 11.31
C ASP A 111 29.11 4.08 10.68
N TYR A 112 30.21 3.65 10.05
CA TYR A 112 30.29 2.35 9.38
C TYR A 112 30.15 1.16 10.34
N SER A 113 30.55 1.33 11.60
CA SER A 113 30.38 0.32 12.64
C SER A 113 28.90 0.03 12.89
N LYS A 114 28.08 1.08 13.03
CA LYS A 114 26.63 0.95 13.19
C LYS A 114 25.95 0.46 11.92
N ALA A 115 26.42 0.87 10.74
CA ALA A 115 25.93 0.35 9.47
C ALA A 115 26.16 -1.17 9.35
N LYS A 116 27.35 -1.66 9.71
CA LYS A 116 27.70 -3.09 9.71
C LYS A 116 26.82 -3.89 10.67
N LYS A 117 26.57 -3.37 11.88
CA LYS A 117 25.66 -4.01 12.84
C LYS A 117 24.24 -4.12 12.29
N LYS A 118 23.70 -3.06 11.69
CA LYS A 118 22.35 -3.10 11.09
C LYS A 118 22.27 -4.07 9.91
N LYS A 119 23.30 -4.13 9.08
CA LYS A 119 23.38 -5.14 8.01
C LYS A 119 23.32 -6.56 8.59
N ALA A 120 24.10 -6.86 9.62
CA ALA A 120 24.07 -8.17 10.26
C ALA A 120 22.69 -8.50 10.87
N GLN A 121 22.02 -7.51 11.48
CA GLN A 121 20.64 -7.68 11.99
C GLN A 121 19.64 -7.99 10.88
N MET A 122 19.77 -7.35 9.71
CA MET A 122 18.92 -7.66 8.55
C MET A 122 19.18 -9.07 8.02
N ASP A 123 20.44 -9.44 7.86
CA ASP A 123 20.83 -10.75 7.33
C ASP A 123 20.38 -11.88 8.28
N GLU A 124 20.45 -11.66 9.59
CA GLU A 124 19.96 -12.62 10.57
C GLU A 124 18.43 -12.72 10.57
N TYR A 125 17.73 -11.57 10.56
CA TYR A 125 16.27 -11.57 10.52
C TYR A 125 15.73 -12.25 9.26
N ARG A 126 16.43 -12.15 8.12
CA ARG A 126 16.08 -12.86 6.88
C ARG A 126 16.30 -14.38 6.93
N LYS A 127 17.06 -14.90 7.90
CA LYS A 127 17.20 -16.35 8.11
C LYS A 127 16.16 -16.90 9.07
N GLU A 128 15.69 -16.07 10.01
CA GLU A 128 14.68 -16.45 10.99
C GLU A 128 13.26 -16.49 10.41
N VAL A 129 13.01 -15.73 9.35
CA VAL A 129 11.71 -15.61 8.65
C VAL A 129 11.73 -16.42 7.35
#